data_AF-A0A1F9CPW5-F1
#
_entry.id   AF-A0A1F9CPW5-F1
#
_cell.length_a   1.000
_cell.length_b   1.000
_cell.length_c   1.000
_cell.angle_alpha   90.00
_cell.angle_beta   90.00
_cell.angle_gamma   90.00
#
_symmetry.space_group_name_H-M   'P 1'
#
loop_
_entity.id
_entity.type
_entity.pdbx_description
1 polymer ?
#
loop_
_entity_poly.entity_id
_entity_poly.type
_entity_poly.pdbx_seq_one_letter_code
_entity_poly.pdbx_strand_id
1 'polypeptide(L)' 'MPKIEAQIPEDIYRNITEEIKLGVFSDASEAVVSALKKAYARKSRSFLRWLMKKEGVAETEVLKELEKMRG' A
#
# COMPACT_ATOMS: atom_id res chain seq x y z
N MET A 1 12.35 8.17 11.09
CA MET A 1 10.89 8.36 10.90
C MET A 1 10.33 9.11 12.10
N PRO A 2 9.35 10.01 11.93
CA PRO A 2 8.66 10.60 13.06
C PRO A 2 7.97 9.51 13.88
N LYS A 3 8.05 9.61 15.21
CA LYS A 3 7.26 8.75 16.09
C LYS A 3 5.81 9.19 16.02
N ILE A 4 4.91 8.25 15.73
CA ILE A 4 3.48 8.48 15.62
C ILE A 4 2.83 7.62 16.70
N GLU A 5 2.03 8.24 17.56
CA GLU A 5 1.16 7.53 18.49
C GLU A 5 -0.23 7.45 17.86
N ALA A 6 -0.78 6.25 17.78
CA ALA A 6 -2.09 6.00 17.22
C ALA A 6 -2.86 5.04 18.13
N GLN A 7 -4.10 5.39 18.43
CA GLN A 7 -5.03 4.47 19.07
C GLN A 7 -5.63 3.58 17.99
N ILE A 8 -5.57 2.28 18.20
CA ILE A 8 -6.14 1.29 17.29
C ILE A 8 -7.09 0.36 18.06
N PRO A 9 -8.12 -0.17 17.40
CA PRO A 9 -8.94 -1.25 17.95
C PRO A 9 -8.10 -2.47 18.40
N GLU A 10 -8.52 -3.09 19.51
CA GLU A 10 -7.81 -4.20 20.15
C GLU A 10 -7.68 -5.44 19.24
N ASP A 11 -8.69 -5.71 18.43
CA ASP A 11 -8.67 -6.78 17.43
C ASP A 11 -7.56 -6.59 16.39
N ILE A 12 -7.35 -5.35 15.93
CA ILE A 12 -6.25 -5.03 15.01
C ILE A 12 -4.90 -5.21 15.71
N TYR A 13 -4.79 -4.75 16.95
CA TYR A 13 -3.56 -4.92 17.73
C TYR A 13 -3.20 -6.40 17.92
N ARG A 14 -4.19 -7.24 18.24
CA ARG A 14 -4.01 -8.69 18.37
C ARG A 14 -3.55 -9.32 17.06
N ASN A 15 -4.18 -8.99 15.93
CA ASN A 15 -3.80 -9.54 14.63
C ASN A 15 -2.35 -9.19 14.26
N ILE A 16 -1.94 -7.93 14.44
CA ILE A 16 -0.55 -7.51 14.19
C ILE A 16 0.43 -8.29 15.09
N THR A 17 0.07 -8.47 16.36
CA THR A 17 0.90 -9.20 17.33
C THR A 17 1.04 -10.68 16.94
N GLU A 18 -0.03 -11.31 16.45
CA GLU A 18 0.00 -12.69 15.96
C GLU A 18 0.87 -12.82 14.69
N GLU A 19 0.77 -11.90 13.74
CA GLU A 19 1.62 -11.87 12.54
C GLU A 19 3.11 -11.71 12.88
N ILE A 20 3.45 -10.92 13.90
CA ILE A 20 4.82 -10.80 14.41
C ILE A 20 5.28 -12.11 15.05
N LYS A 21 4.43 -12.74 15.88
CA LYS A 21 4.76 -14.04 16.52
C LYS A 21 4.97 -15.14 15.49
N LEU A 22 4.25 -15.09 14.37
CA LEU A 22 4.41 -16.01 13.24
C LEU A 22 5.62 -15.70 12.36
N GLY A 23 6.36 -14.61 12.65
CA GLY A 23 7.53 -14.18 11.88
C GLY A 23 7.20 -13.57 10.52
N VAL A 24 5.95 -13.17 10.29
CA VAL A 24 5.54 -12.46 9.05
C VAL A 24 6.13 -11.06 9.02
N PHE A 25 6.23 -10.42 10.19
CA PHE A 25 6.86 -9.13 10.39
C PHE A 25 7.84 -9.19 11.56
N SER A 26 8.91 -8.43 11.48
CA SER A 26 9.94 -8.35 12.54
C SER A 26 9.43 -7.57 13.76
N ASP A 27 8.64 -6.52 13.52
CA ASP A 27 8.02 -5.69 14.54
C ASP A 27 6.72 -5.02 14.06
N ALA A 28 6.04 -4.32 14.96
CA ALA A 28 4.79 -3.63 14.67
C ALA A 28 4.98 -2.46 13.68
N SER A 29 6.15 -1.81 13.68
CA SER A 29 6.43 -0.70 12.76
C SER A 29 6.51 -1.22 11.33
N GLU A 30 7.16 -2.36 11.11
CA GLU A 30 7.24 -3.02 9.81
C GLU A 30 5.84 -3.41 9.30
N ALA A 31 5.03 -4.04 10.15
CA ALA A 31 3.66 -4.41 9.83
C ALA A 31 2.82 -3.19 9.39
N VAL A 32 2.87 -2.11 10.18
CA VAL A 32 2.12 -0.87 9.91
C VAL A 32 2.63 -0.19 8.63
N VAL A 33 3.94 -0.05 8.45
CA VAL A 33 4.52 0.56 7.25
C VAL A 33 4.16 -0.23 6.00
N SER A 34 4.19 -1.56 6.06
CA SER A 34 3.79 -2.43 4.96
C SER A 34 2.31 -2.25 4.61
N ALA A 35 1.44 -2.21 5.62
CA ALA A 35 0.01 -1.97 5.44
C ALA A 35 -0.27 -0.59 4.80
N LEU A 36 0.41 0.46 5.26
CA LEU A 36 0.29 1.82 4.70
C LEU A 36 0.74 1.89 3.23
N LYS A 37 1.89 1.28 2.90
CA LYS A 37 2.37 1.16 1.52
C LYS A 37 1.35 0.47 0.63
N LYS A 38 0.76 -0.63 1.12
CA LYS A 38 -0.29 -1.38 0.40
C LYS A 38 -1.56 -0.55 0.21
N ALA A 39 -2.01 0.17 1.23
CA ALA A 39 -3.17 1.04 1.17
C ALA A 39 -2.97 2.19 0.17
N TYR A 40 -1.80 2.84 0.22
CA TYR A 40 -1.43 3.88 -0.73
C TYR A 40 -1.37 3.35 -2.17
N ALA A 41 -0.73 2.19 -2.39
CA ALA A 41 -0.67 1.57 -3.71
C ALA A 41 -2.06 1.23 -4.27
N ARG A 42 -2.99 0.76 -3.43
CA ARG A 42 -4.39 0.53 -3.82
C ARG A 42 -5.08 1.82 -4.24
N LYS A 43 -4.97 2.88 -3.43
CA LYS A 43 -5.55 4.20 -3.73
C LYS A 43 -4.99 4.77 -5.03
N SER A 44 -3.67 4.71 -5.21
CA SER A 44 -2.98 5.15 -6.42
C SER A 44 -3.46 4.39 -7.67
N ARG A 45 -3.57 3.05 -7.59
CA ARG A 45 -4.11 2.24 -8.72
C ARG A 45 -5.56 2.60 -9.06
N SER A 46 -6.41 2.79 -8.05
CA SER A 46 -7.80 3.20 -8.29
C SER A 46 -7.87 4.58 -8.95
N PHE A 47 -7.03 5.51 -8.51
CA PHE A 47 -6.91 6.83 -9.12
C PHE A 47 -6.44 6.75 -10.58
N LEU A 48 -5.39 5.99 -10.87
CA LEU A 48 -4.89 5.81 -12.23
C LEU A 48 -5.94 5.20 -13.15
N ARG A 49 -6.66 4.16 -12.69
CA ARG A 49 -7.77 3.57 -13.44
C ARG A 49 -8.89 4.56 -13.73
N TRP A 50 -9.21 5.41 -12.75
CA TRP A 50 -10.21 6.46 -12.94
C TRP A 50 -9.72 7.50 -13.97
N LEU A 51 -8.47 7.94 -13.86
CA LEU A 51 -7.87 8.92 -14.77
C LEU A 51 -7.83 8.40 -16.21
N MET A 52 -7.42 7.14 -16.41
CA MET A 52 -7.41 6.49 -17.72
C MET A 52 -8.79 6.48 -18.37
N LYS A 53 -9.84 6.13 -17.60
CA LYS A 53 -11.22 6.15 -18.09
C LYS A 53 -11.68 7.56 -18.46
N LYS A 54 -11.29 8.55 -17.67
CA LYS A 54 -11.66 9.96 -17.89
C LYS A 54 -11.01 10.52 -19.15
N GLU A 55 -9.73 10.24 -19.35
CA GLU A 55 -8.93 10.78 -20.46
C GLU A 55 -8.99 9.89 -21.72
N GLY A 56 -9.71 8.76 -21.68
CA GLY A 56 -9.82 7.84 -22.81
C GLY A 56 -8.51 7.10 -23.15
N VAL A 57 -7.57 7.04 -22.21
CA VAL A 57 -6.25 6.43 -22.41
C VAL A 57 -6.34 4.92 -22.26
N ALA A 58 -5.77 4.19 -23.22
CA ALA A 58 -5.72 2.73 -23.18
C ALA A 58 -4.72 2.22 -22.14
N GLU A 59 -5.02 1.07 -21.53
CA GLU A 59 -4.12 0.44 -20.54
C GLU A 59 -2.73 0.14 -21.11
N THR A 60 -2.67 -0.24 -22.39
CA THR A 60 -1.41 -0.50 -23.10
C THR A 60 -0.52 0.74 -23.21
N GLU A 61 -1.08 1.94 -23.32
CA GLU A 61 -0.31 3.18 -23.38
C GLU A 61 0.28 3.53 -22.02
N VAL A 62 -0.51 3.38 -20.95
CA VAL A 62 -0.01 3.57 -19.58
C VAL A 62 1.08 2.56 -19.24
N LEU A 63 0.91 1.29 -19.62
CA LEU A 63 1.93 0.26 -19.40
C LEU A 63 3.23 0.57 -20.15
N LYS A 64 3.15 1.00 -21.41
CA LYS A 64 4.33 1.43 -22.18
C LYS A 64 5.08 2.57 -21.50
N GLU A 65 4.36 3.58 -20.98
CA GLU A 65 5.00 4.68 -20.27
C GLU A 65 5.62 4.23 -18.93
N LEU A 66 4.96 3.35 -18.19
CA LEU A 66 5.51 2.78 -16.96
C LEU A 66 6.77 1.93 -17.21
N GLU A 67 6.81 1.20 -18.32
CA GLU A 67 8.00 0.45 -18.75
C GLU A 67 9.16 1.40 -19.08
N LYS A 68 8.91 2.47 -19.84
CA LYS A 68 9.93 3.50 -20.13
C LYS A 68 10.50 4.14 -18.86
N MET A 69 9.65 4.38 -17.86
CA MET A 69 10.07 4.96 -16.58
C MET A 69 10.90 3.99 -15.72
N ARG A 70 10.75 2.68 -15.93
CA ARG A 70 11.46 1.64 -15.15
C ARG A 70 12.88 1.37 -15.65
N GLY A 71 13.21 1.77 -16.88
CA GLY A 71 14.51 1.54 -17.51
C GLY A 71 14.60 0.16 -18.13
#